data_AF-A0A2E1U9A2-F1
#
_entry.id   AF-A0A2E1U9A2-F1
#
_cell.length_a   1.000
_cell.length_b   1.000
_cell.length_c   1.000
_cell.angle_alpha   90.00
_cell.angle_beta   90.00
_cell.angle_gamma   90.00
#
_symmetry.space_group_name_H-M   'P 1'
#
loop_
_entity.id
_entity.type
_entity.pdbx_description
1 polymer ?
#
loop_
_entity_poly.entity_id
_entity_poly.type
_entity_poly.pdbx_seq_one_letter_code
_entity_poly.pdbx_strand_id
1 'polypeptide(L)'
;MLGSFVMAISALTMLLELVAHPSEGGRLFMRKANELESSGASNVHRELEPRKGALRDWNRILIQQTGSENGDPADLTQLTPDRWHFLVGNGNGVDLGKIHIFSPWDTQGSAQGRTFLEQPGTIVIGLVGSDHRLPEKAQTNALVDFCRFLCREFSIPVSNVDCEIAEGSLLDTAELFRKISQ
;
A
#
# COMPACT_ATOMS: atom_id res chain seq x y z
N MET A 1 -33.76 12.52 41.82
CA MET A 1 -33.73 12.02 40.42
C MET A 1 -34.08 13.16 39.47
N LEU A 2 -33.22 14.17 39.32
CA LEU A 2 -33.42 15.25 38.32
C LEU A 2 -32.12 15.96 37.87
N GLY A 3 -30.95 15.56 38.38
CA GLY A 3 -29.66 16.22 38.07
C GLY A 3 -28.89 15.64 36.88
N SER A 4 -29.18 14.40 36.48
CA SER A 4 -28.39 13.72 35.43
C SER A 4 -28.89 13.97 34.00
N PHE A 5 -30.10 14.49 33.82
CA PHE A 5 -30.67 14.72 32.47
C PHE A 5 -30.26 16.07 31.85
N VAL A 6 -29.95 17.09 32.66
CA VAL A 6 -29.61 18.43 32.14
C VAL A 6 -28.16 18.47 31.61
N MET A 7 -27.25 17.71 32.21
CA MET A 7 -25.84 17.64 31.76
C MET A 7 -25.65 16.88 30.44
N ALA A 8 -26.54 15.92 30.13
CA ALA A 8 -26.46 15.16 28.88
C ALA A 8 -26.83 16.01 27.64
N ILE A 9 -27.70 17.00 27.81
CA ILE A 9 -28.14 17.86 26.70
C ILE A 9 -27.06 18.89 26.33
N SER A 10 -26.35 19.47 27.31
CA SER A 10 -25.27 20.43 27.03
C SER A 10 -24.05 19.81 26.35
N ALA A 11 -23.73 18.54 26.64
CA ALA A 11 -22.66 17.83 25.95
C ALA A 11 -23.02 17.51 24.50
N LEU A 12 -24.31 17.22 24.23
CA LEU A 12 -24.78 16.91 22.88
C LEU A 12 -24.84 18.15 21.97
N THR A 13 -25.19 19.32 22.53
CA THR A 13 -25.16 20.58 21.76
C THR A 13 -23.74 21.06 21.45
N MET A 14 -22.77 20.86 22.36
CA MET A 14 -21.35 21.17 22.05
C MET A 14 -20.76 20.26 20.96
N LEU A 15 -21.17 18.99 20.90
CA LEU A 15 -20.74 18.05 19.85
C LEU A 15 -21.35 18.37 18.48
N LEU A 16 -22.54 19.00 18.45
CA LEU A 16 -23.18 19.46 17.22
C LEU A 16 -22.60 20.79 16.68
N GLU A 17 -22.16 21.69 17.56
CA GLU A 17 -21.48 22.93 17.10
C GLU A 17 -20.08 22.67 16.53
N LEU A 18 -19.39 21.61 16.96
CA LEU A 18 -18.09 21.22 16.40
C LEU A 18 -18.18 20.67 14.97
N VAL A 19 -19.37 20.29 14.51
CA VAL A 19 -19.62 19.81 13.13
C VAL A 19 -19.92 20.98 12.18
N ALA A 20 -20.28 22.17 12.69
CA ALA A 20 -20.74 23.26 11.86
C ALA A 20 -19.62 24.19 11.34
N HIS A 21 -18.43 24.22 11.97
CA HIS A 21 -17.33 25.11 11.57
C HIS A 21 -15.98 24.41 11.54
N PRO A 22 -15.55 23.87 10.39
CA PRO A 22 -14.23 23.27 10.27
C PRO A 22 -13.18 24.40 10.27
N SER A 23 -12.48 24.53 11.40
CA SER A 23 -11.24 25.30 11.48
C SER A 23 -10.23 24.76 10.45
N GLU A 24 -9.32 25.61 9.97
CA GLU A 24 -8.33 25.25 8.94
C GLU A 24 -7.50 24.00 9.30
N GLY A 25 -7.34 23.71 10.60
CA GLY A 25 -6.74 22.46 11.09
C GLY A 25 -7.53 21.21 10.74
N GLY A 26 -8.87 21.22 10.88
CA GLY A 26 -9.74 20.08 10.55
C GLY A 26 -9.74 19.73 9.06
N ARG A 27 -9.58 20.73 8.18
CA ARG A 27 -9.45 20.48 6.73
C ARG A 27 -8.13 19.81 6.39
N LEU A 28 -7.05 20.06 7.13
CA LEU A 28 -5.75 19.42 6.92
C LEU A 28 -5.75 17.94 7.38
N PHE A 29 -6.41 17.65 8.51
CA PHE A 29 -6.60 16.27 8.99
C PHE A 29 -7.49 15.45 8.05
N MET A 30 -8.60 16.02 7.58
CA MET A 30 -9.46 15.36 6.58
C MET A 30 -8.76 15.20 5.23
N ARG A 31 -7.80 16.06 4.87
CA ARG A 31 -7.01 15.91 3.63
C ARG A 31 -6.01 14.77 3.72
N LYS A 32 -5.31 14.61 4.84
CA LYS A 32 -4.41 13.46 5.09
C LYS A 32 -5.16 12.14 5.27
N ALA A 33 -6.32 12.19 5.92
CA ALA A 33 -7.21 11.03 6.02
C ALA A 33 -7.77 10.65 4.64
N ASN A 34 -8.17 11.62 3.80
CA ASN A 34 -8.59 11.36 2.41
C ASN A 34 -7.43 10.91 1.51
N GLU A 35 -6.20 11.37 1.74
CA GLU A 35 -5.02 10.87 1.01
C GLU A 35 -4.76 9.39 1.35
N LEU A 36 -4.93 8.98 2.61
CA LEU A 36 -4.94 7.56 2.97
C LEU A 36 -6.16 6.81 2.41
N GLU A 37 -7.38 7.36 2.54
CA GLU A 37 -8.63 6.73 2.07
C GLU A 37 -8.74 6.65 0.53
N SER A 38 -8.03 7.49 -0.23
CA SER A 38 -7.94 7.39 -1.69
C SER A 38 -6.76 6.53 -2.18
N SER A 39 -5.76 6.30 -1.32
CA SER A 39 -4.63 5.41 -1.60
C SER A 39 -5.05 3.94 -1.47
N GLY A 40 -4.47 3.06 -2.30
CA GLY A 40 -4.69 1.61 -2.18
C GLY A 40 -4.29 1.03 -0.81
N ALA A 41 -3.55 1.78 0.01
CA ALA A 41 -3.22 1.41 1.39
C ALA A 41 -4.45 1.35 2.32
N SER A 42 -5.51 2.14 2.09
CA SER A 42 -6.74 2.05 2.92
C SER A 42 -7.50 0.74 2.70
N ASN A 43 -7.53 0.24 1.46
CA ASN A 43 -8.15 -1.04 1.13
C ASN A 43 -7.37 -2.18 1.79
N VAL A 44 -6.04 -2.16 1.70
CA VAL A 44 -5.19 -3.17 2.35
C VAL A 44 -5.29 -3.08 3.88
N HIS A 45 -5.32 -1.87 4.44
CA HIS A 45 -5.50 -1.68 5.89
C HIS A 45 -6.84 -2.28 6.38
N ARG A 46 -7.94 -2.08 5.64
CA ARG A 46 -9.24 -2.68 5.96
C ARG A 46 -9.22 -4.21 5.93
N GLU A 47 -8.43 -4.81 5.03
CA GLU A 47 -8.25 -6.27 4.97
C GLU A 47 -7.35 -6.81 6.09
N LEU A 48 -6.47 -5.96 6.63
CA LEU A 48 -5.51 -6.33 7.68
C LEU A 48 -6.08 -6.30 9.09
N GLU A 49 -6.98 -5.36 9.40
CA GLU A 49 -7.61 -5.23 10.71
C GLU A 49 -8.19 -6.55 11.28
N PRO A 50 -8.93 -7.38 10.51
CA PRO A 50 -9.46 -8.65 11.04
C PRO A 50 -8.41 -9.77 11.17
N ARG A 51 -7.21 -9.62 10.60
CA ARG A 51 -6.21 -10.70 10.46
C ARG A 51 -5.01 -10.59 11.42
N LYS A 52 -4.90 -9.52 12.22
CA LYS A 52 -3.70 -9.18 13.04
C LYS A 52 -3.10 -10.30 13.89
N GLY A 53 -3.85 -11.34 14.27
CA GLY A 53 -3.34 -12.49 15.04
C GLY A 53 -2.83 -13.69 14.23
N ALA A 54 -3.04 -13.70 12.91
CA ALA A 54 -2.74 -14.83 12.01
C ALA A 54 -1.81 -14.46 10.83
N LEU A 55 -1.30 -13.23 10.82
CA LEU A 55 -0.37 -12.78 9.79
C LEU A 55 1.00 -13.38 10.03
N ARG A 56 1.70 -13.69 8.93
CA ARG A 56 3.08 -14.15 8.97
C ARG A 56 4.00 -13.05 9.51
N ASP A 57 5.12 -13.45 10.10
CA ASP A 57 6.20 -12.53 10.49
C ASP A 57 6.93 -12.01 9.24
N TRP A 58 6.34 -11.00 8.60
CA TRP A 58 6.93 -10.29 7.48
C TRP A 58 8.08 -9.41 7.98
N ASN A 59 9.26 -9.53 7.35
CA ASN A 59 10.49 -8.87 7.76
C ASN A 59 11.22 -8.16 6.61
N ARG A 60 10.71 -8.27 5.38
CA ARG A 60 11.32 -7.74 4.16
C ARG A 60 10.27 -7.37 3.11
N ILE A 61 10.57 -6.37 2.28
CA ILE A 61 9.77 -6.02 1.10
C ILE A 61 10.67 -6.08 -0.14
N LEU A 62 10.21 -6.77 -1.18
CA LEU A 62 10.86 -6.83 -2.49
C LEU A 62 9.94 -6.23 -3.55
N ILE A 63 10.40 -5.18 -4.21
CA ILE A 63 9.69 -4.53 -5.32
C ILE A 63 10.24 -5.12 -6.62
N GLN A 64 9.38 -5.66 -7.47
CA GLN A 64 9.76 -6.22 -8.75
C GLN A 64 9.01 -5.54 -9.89
N GLN A 65 9.71 -5.13 -10.94
CA GLN A 65 9.02 -4.78 -12.17
C GLN A 65 8.43 -6.04 -12.81
N THR A 66 7.18 -5.93 -13.27
CA THR A 66 6.48 -7.02 -13.98
C THR A 66 7.19 -7.36 -15.29
N GLY A 67 7.76 -6.37 -15.98
CA GLY A 67 8.28 -6.49 -17.35
C GLY A 67 7.18 -6.41 -18.41
N SER A 68 5.96 -5.98 -18.03
CA SER A 68 4.80 -5.88 -18.90
C SER A 68 4.15 -4.51 -18.74
N GLU A 69 3.73 -3.90 -19.84
CA GLU A 69 2.89 -2.70 -19.83
C GLU A 69 1.42 -3.02 -19.55
N ASN A 70 1.01 -4.28 -19.68
CA ASN A 70 -0.30 -4.78 -19.26
C ASN A 70 -0.24 -5.26 -17.81
N GLY A 71 -1.05 -4.63 -16.96
CA GLY A 71 -1.20 -4.94 -15.55
C GLY A 71 -2.38 -5.85 -15.22
N ASP A 72 -3.08 -6.41 -16.20
CA ASP A 72 -4.22 -7.31 -15.93
C ASP A 72 -3.76 -8.50 -15.05
N PRO A 73 -4.32 -8.64 -13.83
CA PRO A 73 -3.94 -9.71 -12.91
C PRO A 73 -4.14 -11.11 -13.50
N ALA A 74 -5.16 -11.31 -14.36
CA ALA A 74 -5.44 -12.61 -14.96
C ALA A 74 -4.33 -13.02 -15.94
N ASP A 75 -3.90 -12.09 -16.80
CA ASP A 75 -2.82 -12.32 -17.75
C ASP A 75 -1.48 -12.53 -17.04
N LEU A 76 -1.19 -11.71 -16.03
CA LEU A 76 0.04 -11.83 -15.24
C LEU A 76 0.11 -13.15 -14.45
N THR A 77 -1.02 -13.64 -13.94
CA THR A 77 -1.09 -14.92 -13.21
C THR A 77 -0.87 -16.11 -14.15
N GLN A 78 -1.33 -16.03 -15.40
CA GLN A 78 -1.07 -17.08 -16.40
C GLN A 78 0.41 -17.17 -16.78
N LEU A 79 1.08 -16.02 -16.88
CA LEU A 79 2.49 -15.95 -17.26
C LEU A 79 3.41 -16.33 -16.09
N THR A 80 3.09 -15.85 -14.90
CA THR A 80 3.91 -16.04 -13.70
C THR A 80 3.01 -16.22 -12.47
N PRO A 81 2.55 -17.44 -12.20
CA PRO A 81 1.65 -17.71 -11.08
C PRO A 81 2.32 -17.44 -9.73
N ASP A 82 1.55 -16.93 -8.78
CA ASP A 82 1.96 -16.69 -7.38
C ASP A 82 3.25 -15.86 -7.22
N ARG A 83 3.55 -15.00 -8.19
CA ARG A 83 4.80 -14.25 -8.23
C ARG A 83 4.82 -13.02 -7.32
N TRP A 84 3.65 -12.48 -6.98
CA TRP A 84 3.53 -11.28 -6.16
C TRP A 84 2.44 -11.46 -5.11
N HIS A 85 2.58 -10.77 -3.98
CA HIS A 85 1.51 -10.59 -2.99
C HIS A 85 0.62 -9.42 -3.39
N PHE A 86 1.24 -8.37 -3.96
CA PHE A 86 0.59 -7.13 -4.33
C PHE A 86 1.02 -6.67 -5.72
N LEU A 87 0.18 -5.88 -6.40
CA LEU A 87 0.50 -5.24 -7.68
C LEU A 87 0.12 -3.76 -7.64
N VAL A 88 1.02 -2.88 -8.10
CA VAL A 88 0.75 -1.44 -8.26
C VAL A 88 0.44 -1.13 -9.73
N GLY A 89 -0.80 -0.75 -10.00
CA GLY A 89 -1.30 -0.50 -11.37
C GLY A 89 -0.72 0.75 -12.02
N ASN A 90 -0.47 0.66 -13.33
CA ASN A 90 -0.03 1.77 -14.19
C ASN A 90 -1.19 2.43 -14.96
N GLY A 91 -2.43 2.00 -14.75
CA GLY A 91 -3.60 2.46 -15.51
C GLY A 91 -3.99 1.57 -16.70
N ASN A 92 -3.25 0.48 -16.94
CA ASN A 92 -3.58 -0.51 -17.96
C ASN A 92 -3.80 -1.88 -17.30
N GLY A 93 -5.05 -2.39 -17.29
CA GLY A 93 -5.45 -3.61 -16.58
C GLY A 93 -5.74 -3.40 -15.08
N VAL A 94 -4.87 -2.68 -14.37
CA VAL A 94 -5.15 -2.15 -13.01
C VAL A 94 -5.05 -0.63 -13.03
N ASP A 95 -6.07 0.03 -12.49
CA ASP A 95 -6.15 1.49 -12.36
C ASP A 95 -4.86 2.10 -11.80
N LEU A 96 -4.52 3.28 -12.31
CA LEU A 96 -3.28 3.96 -11.98
C LEU A 96 -3.13 4.20 -10.47
N GLY A 97 -2.05 3.67 -9.88
CA GLY A 97 -1.75 3.79 -8.46
C GLY A 97 -2.64 2.95 -7.54
N LYS A 98 -3.54 2.13 -8.08
CA LYS A 98 -4.29 1.16 -7.27
C LYS A 98 -3.44 -0.05 -6.94
N ILE A 99 -3.68 -0.61 -5.76
CA ILE A 99 -3.05 -1.82 -5.28
C ILE A 99 -4.02 -2.98 -5.50
N HIS A 100 -3.60 -3.98 -6.27
CA HIS A 100 -4.28 -5.26 -6.37
C HIS A 100 -3.60 -6.27 -5.44
N ILE A 101 -4.38 -7.20 -4.89
CA ILE A 101 -3.95 -8.17 -3.89
C ILE A 101 -4.12 -9.57 -4.48
N PHE A 102 -3.08 -10.38 -4.43
CA PHE A 102 -3.09 -11.74 -4.95
C PHE A 102 -3.28 -12.79 -3.85
N SER A 103 -3.67 -14.00 -4.27
CA SER A 103 -3.86 -15.17 -3.41
C SER A 103 -2.72 -15.51 -2.44
N PRO A 104 -1.42 -15.34 -2.79
CA PRO A 104 -0.33 -15.57 -1.83
C PRO A 104 -0.45 -14.70 -0.57
N TRP A 105 -0.99 -13.48 -0.67
CA TRP A 105 -1.26 -12.67 0.50
C TRP A 105 -2.40 -13.26 1.35
N ASP A 106 -3.50 -13.66 0.72
CA ASP A 106 -4.65 -14.22 1.45
C ASP A 106 -4.31 -15.51 2.19
N THR A 107 -3.51 -16.35 1.56
CA THR A 107 -3.04 -17.61 2.14
C THR A 107 -1.85 -17.44 3.07
N GLN A 108 -1.33 -16.21 3.21
CA GLN A 108 -0.06 -15.91 3.90
C GLN A 108 1.12 -16.78 3.37
N GLY A 109 1.01 -17.19 2.10
CA GLY A 109 1.99 -17.99 1.39
C GLY A 109 3.24 -17.20 1.02
N SER A 110 4.25 -17.87 0.45
CA SER A 110 5.39 -17.19 -0.16
C SER A 110 5.05 -16.82 -1.61
N ALA A 111 5.62 -15.73 -2.11
CA ALA A 111 5.58 -15.42 -3.54
C ALA A 111 6.86 -15.86 -4.25
N GLN A 112 6.73 -16.33 -5.49
CA GLN A 112 7.85 -16.87 -6.29
C GLN A 112 8.62 -15.75 -7.00
N GLY A 113 9.40 -14.98 -6.23
CA GLY A 113 10.30 -13.97 -6.79
C GLY A 113 11.25 -14.54 -7.87
N ARG A 114 11.69 -13.68 -8.80
CA ARG A 114 12.60 -14.05 -9.91
C ARG A 114 13.96 -14.59 -9.48
N THR A 115 14.55 -14.04 -8.40
CA THR A 115 15.88 -14.45 -7.94
C THR A 115 15.78 -15.39 -6.75
N PHE A 116 16.44 -16.54 -6.87
CA PHE A 116 16.51 -17.64 -5.91
C PHE A 116 16.92 -17.16 -4.50
N LEU A 117 15.94 -17.01 -3.63
CA LEU A 117 15.89 -17.51 -2.26
C LEU A 117 14.48 -17.14 -1.80
N GLU A 118 13.61 -18.14 -1.65
CA GLU A 118 12.38 -17.99 -0.87
C GLU A 118 12.79 -17.59 0.54
N GLN A 119 12.98 -16.28 0.76
CA GLN A 119 13.31 -15.79 2.08
C GLN A 119 11.99 -15.71 2.84
N PRO A 120 11.80 -16.58 3.84
CA PRO A 120 10.57 -16.59 4.61
C PRO A 120 10.36 -15.20 5.23
N GLY A 121 9.15 -14.64 5.07
CA GLY A 121 8.82 -13.30 5.55
C GLY A 121 9.07 -12.16 4.55
N THR A 122 9.26 -12.45 3.25
CA THR A 122 9.36 -11.42 2.21
C THR A 122 8.02 -11.13 1.56
N ILE A 123 7.53 -9.89 1.70
CA ILE A 123 6.43 -9.35 0.90
C ILE A 123 6.97 -8.98 -0.48
N VAL A 124 6.30 -9.42 -1.54
CA VAL A 124 6.71 -9.17 -2.92
C VAL A 124 5.65 -8.30 -3.61
N ILE A 125 6.07 -7.13 -4.08
CA ILE A 125 5.21 -6.13 -4.73
C ILE A 125 5.59 -6.04 -6.21
N GLY A 126 4.65 -6.31 -7.10
CA GLY A 126 4.79 -6.09 -8.53
C GLY A 126 4.53 -4.62 -8.86
N LEU A 127 5.43 -4.01 -9.62
CA LEU A 127 5.20 -2.71 -10.26
C LEU A 127 4.92 -2.94 -11.74
N VAL A 128 3.71 -2.61 -12.19
CA VAL A 128 3.35 -2.77 -13.61
C VAL A 128 4.20 -1.82 -14.46
N GLY A 129 4.86 -2.35 -15.48
CA GLY A 129 5.77 -1.61 -16.36
C GLY A 129 6.91 -2.45 -16.90
N SER A 130 7.51 -1.96 -17.99
CA SER A 130 8.70 -2.50 -18.65
C SER A 130 9.92 -1.59 -18.47
N ASP A 131 11.03 -1.96 -19.10
CA ASP A 131 12.25 -1.13 -19.21
C ASP A 131 12.11 0.00 -20.24
N HIS A 132 11.06 -0.01 -21.06
CA HIS A 132 10.87 0.98 -22.13
C HIS A 132 10.13 2.25 -21.69
N ARG A 133 9.50 2.25 -20.50
CA ARG A 133 8.66 3.35 -20.03
C ARG A 133 8.91 3.68 -18.56
N LEU A 134 9.08 4.97 -18.28
CA LEU A 134 9.15 5.46 -16.90
C LEU A 134 7.78 5.28 -16.22
N PRO A 135 7.72 4.71 -15.00
CA PRO A 135 6.51 4.69 -14.20
C PRO A 135 5.94 6.08 -13.99
N GLU A 136 4.61 6.19 -14.04
CA GLU A 136 3.96 7.48 -13.83
C GLU A 136 4.10 7.94 -12.38
N LYS A 137 4.19 9.26 -12.17
CA LYS A 137 4.40 9.84 -10.83
C LYS A 137 3.35 9.35 -9.82
N ALA A 138 2.10 9.21 -10.24
CA ALA A 138 1.03 8.72 -9.37
C ALA A 138 1.25 7.26 -8.95
N GLN A 139 1.72 6.41 -9.85
CA GLN A 139 2.07 5.02 -9.57
C GLN A 139 3.23 4.95 -8.56
N THR A 140 4.30 5.71 -8.79
CA THR A 140 5.48 5.73 -7.90
C THR A 140 5.13 6.29 -6.51
N ASN A 141 4.29 7.32 -6.44
CA ASN A 141 3.82 7.85 -5.16
C ASN A 141 2.99 6.81 -4.40
N ALA A 142 2.06 6.12 -5.07
CA ALA A 142 1.27 5.07 -4.45
C ALA A 142 2.14 3.92 -3.93
N LEU A 143 3.17 3.51 -4.69
CA LEU A 143 4.15 2.52 -4.26
C LEU A 143 4.90 2.99 -2.99
N VAL A 144 5.38 4.23 -2.96
CA VAL A 144 6.08 4.79 -1.79
C VAL A 144 5.19 4.76 -0.55
N ASP A 145 3.96 5.25 -0.67
CA ASP A 145 3.04 5.33 0.45
C ASP A 145 2.63 3.94 0.94
N PHE A 146 2.49 2.98 0.01
CA PHE A 146 2.20 1.59 0.34
C PHE A 146 3.37 0.89 1.04
N CYS A 147 4.62 1.08 0.57
CA CYS A 147 5.80 0.56 1.25
C CYS A 147 5.94 1.13 2.66
N ARG A 148 5.74 2.44 2.84
CA ARG A 148 5.75 3.07 4.17
C ARG A 148 4.70 2.49 5.09
N PHE A 149 3.49 2.24 4.58
CA PHE A 149 2.43 1.58 5.33
C PHE A 149 2.85 0.19 5.80
N LEU A 150 3.34 -0.66 4.89
CA LEU A 150 3.78 -2.02 5.23
C LEU A 150 4.97 -2.01 6.21
N CYS A 151 5.93 -1.11 6.04
CA CYS A 151 7.04 -0.95 6.97
C CYS A 151 6.56 -0.62 8.39
N ARG A 152 5.56 0.26 8.52
CA ARG A 152 4.99 0.62 9.82
C ARG A 152 4.16 -0.52 10.41
N GLU A 153 3.29 -1.14 9.62
CA GLU A 153 2.38 -2.18 10.07
C GLU A 153 3.12 -3.43 10.56
N PHE A 154 4.16 -3.84 9.82
CA PHE A 154 4.93 -5.05 10.12
C PHE A 154 6.26 -4.78 10.82
N SER A 155 6.53 -3.53 11.22
CA SER A 155 7.81 -3.12 11.80
C SER A 155 9.03 -3.51 10.94
N ILE A 156 8.87 -3.49 9.61
CA ILE A 156 9.95 -3.80 8.65
C ILE A 156 10.86 -2.57 8.54
N PRO A 157 12.17 -2.70 8.81
CA PRO A 157 13.11 -1.61 8.62
C PRO A 157 13.18 -1.20 7.15
N VAL A 158 13.32 0.11 6.86
CA VAL A 158 13.45 0.59 5.48
C VAL A 158 14.69 0.02 4.77
N SER A 159 15.74 -0.33 5.53
CA SER A 159 16.91 -1.04 5.01
C SER A 159 16.62 -2.45 4.46
N ASN A 160 15.44 -3.00 4.76
CA ASN A 160 14.97 -4.30 4.28
C ASN A 160 13.94 -4.14 3.14
N VAL A 161 13.92 -2.98 2.48
CA VAL A 161 13.16 -2.76 1.25
C VAL A 161 14.15 -2.80 0.10
N ASP A 162 13.95 -3.76 -0.80
CA ASP A 162 14.81 -4.00 -1.95
C ASP A 162 14.04 -3.87 -3.26
N CYS A 163 14.78 -3.67 -4.35
CA CYS A 163 14.23 -3.60 -5.70
C CYS A 163 14.94 -4.61 -6.60
N GLU A 164 14.16 -5.44 -7.30
CA GLU A 164 14.62 -6.25 -8.41
C GLU A 164 14.00 -5.70 -9.70
N ILE A 165 14.76 -4.81 -10.33
CA ILE A 165 14.35 -4.05 -11.50
C ILE A 165 15.33 -4.39 -12.63
N ALA A 166 14.84 -4.46 -13.87
CA ALA A 166 15.70 -4.77 -15.01
C ALA A 166 16.81 -3.72 -15.15
N GLU A 167 18.01 -4.16 -15.57
CA GLU A 167 19.21 -3.32 -15.69
C GLU A 167 19.02 -2.12 -16.65
N GLY A 168 18.06 -2.20 -17.57
CA GLY A 168 17.67 -1.12 -18.49
C GLY A 168 16.49 -0.25 -18.03
N SER A 169 15.97 -0.47 -16.83
CA SER A 169 14.79 0.25 -16.35
C SER A 169 15.06 1.74 -16.15
N LEU A 170 14.08 2.55 -16.54
CA LEU A 170 14.11 4.00 -16.34
C LEU A 170 13.75 4.41 -14.91
N LEU A 171 13.37 3.47 -14.03
CA LEU A 171 12.98 3.78 -12.65
C LEU A 171 14.20 4.22 -11.81
N ASP A 172 14.17 5.46 -11.32
CA ASP A 172 15.14 5.97 -10.37
C ASP A 172 14.95 5.33 -8.98
N THR A 173 15.69 4.26 -8.73
CA THR A 173 15.63 3.50 -7.47
C THR A 173 16.18 4.28 -6.29
N ALA A 174 17.17 5.15 -6.50
CA ALA A 174 17.74 5.98 -5.44
C ALA A 174 16.70 6.98 -4.92
N GLU A 175 15.99 7.64 -5.84
CA GLU A 175 14.90 8.56 -5.49
C GLU A 175 13.73 7.81 -4.82
N LEU A 176 13.40 6.61 -5.31
CA LEU A 176 12.38 5.76 -4.69
C LEU A 176 12.72 5.44 -3.23
N PHE A 177 13.93 4.93 -2.95
CA PHE A 177 14.35 4.62 -1.58
C PHE A 177 14.47 5.85 -0.70
N ARG A 178 14.94 6.98 -1.26
CA ARG A 178 14.98 8.26 -0.55
C ARG A 178 13.58 8.66 -0.10
N LYS A 179 12.56 8.50 -0.95
CA LYS A 179 11.17 8.79 -0.59
C LYS A 179 10.62 7.80 0.43
N ILE A 180 10.88 6.50 0.30
CA ILE A 180 10.39 5.50 1.28
C ILE A 180 10.98 5.77 2.68
N SER A 181 12.22 6.25 2.76
CA SER A 181 12.92 6.56 4.02
C SER A 181 12.46 7.85 4.73
N GLN A 182 11.64 8.67 4.09
CA GLN A 182 11.08 9.92 4.66
C GLN A 182 9.78 9.67 5.40
#